data_AF-A0A7S2G4M9-F1
#
_entry.id   AF-A0A7S2G4M9-F1
#
_cell.length_a   1.000
_cell.length_b   1.000
_cell.length_c   1.000
_cell.angle_alpha   90.00
_cell.angle_beta   90.00
_cell.angle_gamma   90.00
#
_symmetry.space_group_name_H-M   'P 1'
#
loop_
_entity.id
_entity.type
_entity.pdbx_description
1 polymer ?
#
loop_
_entity_poly.entity_id
_entity_poly.type
_entity_poly.pdbx_seq_one_letter_code
_entity_poly.pdbx_strand_id
1 'polypeptide(L)'
;CVMLLGDLLAIGMVILCMLGVRAVHSLREHMMELHSHWVWQQGAAVLIACQILVLDMIWRVVSQWLVNLENHRTPGQWNKAWVQKVFLVRFFNNLYPFLYIGF
;
A
#
# COMPACT_ATOMS: atom_id res chain seq x y z
N CYS A 1 4.23 -9.56 -21.76
CA CYS A 1 5.10 -9.56 -20.57
C CYS A 1 4.83 -8.39 -19.61
N VAL A 2 4.74 -7.13 -20.06
CA VAL A 2 4.63 -5.98 -19.15
C VAL A 2 3.35 -5.97 -18.31
N MET A 3 2.21 -6.43 -18.86
CA MET A 3 0.96 -6.63 -18.11
C MET A 3 1.12 -7.61 -16.94
N LEU A 4 1.64 -8.82 -17.22
CA LEU A 4 1.92 -9.84 -16.20
C LEU A 4 2.89 -9.35 -15.12
N LEU A 5 3.92 -8.60 -15.51
CA LEU A 5 4.85 -7.98 -14.55
C LEU A 5 4.13 -6.97 -13.65
N GLY A 6 3.24 -6.17 -14.23
CA GLY A 6 2.40 -5.22 -13.49
C GLY A 6 1.51 -5.91 -12.45
N ASP A 7 0.85 -6.99 -12.84
CA ASP A 7 -0.02 -7.76 -11.94
C ASP A 7 0.77 -8.41 -10.80
N LEU A 8 1.94 -8.98 -11.10
CA LEU A 8 2.84 -9.55 -10.08
C LEU A 8 3.32 -8.49 -9.08
N LEU A 9 3.71 -7.31 -9.57
CA LEU A 9 4.12 -6.19 -8.70
C LEU A 9 2.97 -5.67 -7.84
N ALA A 10 1.76 -5.58 -8.40
CA ALA A 10 0.57 -5.19 -7.66
C ALA A 10 0.26 -6.18 -6.54
N ILE A 11 0.31 -7.49 -6.82
CA ILE A 11 0.13 -8.55 -5.82
C ILE A 11 1.21 -8.47 -4.74
N GLY A 12 2.48 -8.29 -5.13
CA GLY A 12 3.59 -8.12 -4.20
C GLY A 12 3.39 -6.91 -3.26
N MET A 13 2.90 -5.79 -3.77
CA MET A 13 2.59 -4.60 -2.96
C MET A 13 1.44 -4.84 -1.98
N VAL A 14 0.41 -5.55 -2.40
CA VAL A 14 -0.71 -5.92 -1.50
C VAL A 14 -0.21 -6.83 -0.38
N ILE A 15 0.61 -7.84 -0.69
CA ILE A 15 1.23 -8.70 0.32
C ILE A 15 2.07 -7.88 1.30
N LEU A 16 2.88 -6.95 0.78
CA LEU A 16 3.74 -6.10 1.62
C LEU A 16 2.93 -5.16 2.52
N CYS A 17 1.80 -4.64 2.04
CA CYS A 17 0.82 -3.92 2.87
C CYS A 17 0.32 -4.82 4.01
N MET A 18 -0.16 -6.03 3.68
CA MET A 18 -0.68 -7.00 4.67
C MET A 18 0.36 -7.35 5.74
N LEU A 19 1.61 -7.59 5.33
CA LEU A 19 2.71 -7.90 6.24
C LEU A 19 3.04 -6.71 7.16
N GLY A 20 3.10 -5.50 6.62
CA GLY A 20 3.40 -4.33 7.47
C GLY A 20 2.27 -4.00 8.44
N VAL A 21 1.00 -4.16 8.04
CA VAL A 21 -0.13 -4.00 8.97
C VAL A 21 -0.07 -5.04 10.09
N ARG A 22 0.21 -6.31 9.76
CA ARG A 22 0.41 -7.36 10.77
C ARG A 22 1.59 -7.07 11.68
N ALA A 23 2.70 -6.57 11.15
CA ALA A 23 3.87 -6.21 11.94
C ALA A 23 3.57 -5.08 12.92
N VAL A 24 2.86 -4.02 12.48
CA VAL A 24 2.46 -2.92 13.35
C VAL A 24 1.47 -3.39 14.42
N HIS A 25 0.55 -4.30 14.07
CA HIS A 25 -0.38 -4.87 15.04
C HIS A 25 0.32 -5.73 16.10
N SER A 26 1.23 -6.62 15.67
CA SER A 26 2.03 -7.44 16.59
C SER A 26 2.92 -6.58 17.49
N LEU A 27 3.50 -5.51 16.94
CA LEU A 27 4.26 -4.52 17.72
C LEU A 27 3.37 -3.79 18.74
N ARG A 28 2.11 -3.48 18.37
CA ARG A 28 1.13 -2.89 19.29
C ARG A 28 0.89 -3.82 20.47
N GLU A 29 0.59 -5.10 20.22
CA GLU A 29 0.30 -6.09 21.26
C GLU A 29 1.48 -6.30 22.21
N HIS A 30 2.68 -6.55 21.67
CA HIS A 30 3.88 -6.79 22.47
C HIS A 30 4.20 -5.64 23.42
N MET A 31 3.93 -4.41 23.00
CA MET A 31 4.20 -3.21 23.79
C MET A 31 3.08 -2.85 24.75
N MET A 32 1.83 -3.23 24.45
CA MET A 32 0.73 -3.12 25.42
C MET A 32 0.96 -4.01 26.65
N GLU A 33 1.64 -5.16 26.47
CA GLU A 33 2.05 -6.02 27.58
C GLU A 33 3.14 -5.38 28.46
N LEU A 34 4.04 -4.58 27.87
CA LEU A 34 5.17 -3.98 28.57
C LEU A 34 4.81 -2.65 29.27
N HIS A 35 3.89 -1.85 28.71
CA HIS A 35 3.45 -0.59 29.31
C HIS A 35 2.08 -0.09 28.80
N SER A 36 1.10 0.03 29.70
CA SER A 36 -0.29 0.45 29.39
C SER A 36 -0.44 1.98 29.24
N HIS A 37 0.33 2.61 28.36
CA HIS A 37 0.15 4.03 28.04
C HIS A 37 -0.64 4.21 26.73
N TRP A 38 -1.70 5.03 26.79
CA TRP A 38 -2.56 5.46 25.67
C TRP A 38 -1.79 5.98 24.44
N VAL A 39 -0.58 6.52 24.66
CA VAL A 39 0.33 7.00 23.62
C VAL A 39 0.64 5.90 22.59
N TRP A 40 0.69 4.64 23.01
CA TRP A 40 1.04 3.54 22.11
C TRP A 40 -0.09 3.15 21.14
N GLN A 41 -1.34 3.35 21.55
CA GLN A 41 -2.49 3.16 20.66
C GLN A 41 -2.47 4.19 19.52
N GLN A 42 -2.18 5.44 19.85
CA GLN A 42 -2.04 6.51 18.84
C GLN A 42 -0.80 6.30 17.97
N GLY A 43 0.32 5.87 18.57
CA GLY A 43 1.56 5.56 17.84
C GLY A 43 1.36 4.49 16.78
N ALA A 44 0.65 3.40 17.09
CA ALA A 44 0.36 2.34 16.12
C ALA A 44 -0.49 2.86 14.93
N ALA A 45 -1.49 3.70 15.18
CA ALA A 45 -2.30 4.30 14.11
C ALA A 45 -1.47 5.22 13.20
N VAL A 46 -0.57 6.02 13.80
CA VAL A 46 0.36 6.88 13.04
C VAL A 46 1.33 6.05 12.20
N LEU A 47 1.83 4.93 12.73
CA LEU A 47 2.70 4.02 11.98
C LEU A 47 1.99 3.38 10.78
N ILE A 48 0.73 2.98 10.95
CA ILE A 48 -0.10 2.48 9.83
C ILE A 48 -0.28 3.58 8.78
N ALA A 49 -0.64 4.80 9.19
CA ALA A 49 -0.79 5.92 8.26
C ALA A 49 0.52 6.23 7.50
N CYS A 50 1.66 6.22 8.22
CA CYS A 50 2.98 6.39 7.61
C CYS A 50 3.27 5.30 6.58
N GLN A 51 3.00 4.03 6.93
CA GLN A 51 3.17 2.90 6.02
C GLN A 51 2.33 3.08 4.74
N ILE A 52 1.05 3.47 4.86
CA ILE A 52 0.17 3.71 3.71
C ILE A 52 0.78 4.78 2.78
N LEU A 53 1.23 5.91 3.34
CA LEU A 53 1.81 7.02 2.58
C LEU A 53 3.12 6.61 1.86
N VAL A 54 3.98 5.85 2.53
CA VAL A 54 5.24 5.35 1.93
C VAL A 54 4.93 4.40 0.77
N LEU A 55 4.01 3.45 0.97
CA LEU A 55 3.61 2.51 -0.08
C LEU A 55 2.93 3.19 -1.25
N ASP A 56 2.13 4.22 -0.98
CA ASP A 56 1.51 5.06 -1.98
C ASP A 56 2.56 5.77 -2.86
N MET A 57 3.57 6.35 -2.22
CA MET A 57 4.66 7.02 -2.92
C MET A 57 5.45 6.04 -3.79
N ILE A 58 5.83 4.89 -3.24
CA ILE A 58 6.55 3.84 -3.96
C ILE A 58 5.73 3.37 -5.16
N TRP A 59 4.44 3.08 -4.97
CA TRP A 59 3.59 2.60 -6.05
C TRP A 59 3.43 3.62 -7.18
N ARG A 60 3.34 4.90 -6.87
CA ARG A 60 3.26 5.97 -7.88
C ARG A 60 4.50 5.97 -8.78
N VAL A 61 5.69 5.82 -8.20
CA VAL A 61 6.95 5.74 -8.97
C VAL A 61 7.00 4.46 -9.81
N VAL A 62 6.73 3.30 -9.20
CA VAL A 62 6.76 1.99 -9.89
C VAL A 62 5.75 1.93 -11.03
N SER A 63 4.53 2.40 -10.81
CA SER A 63 3.47 2.41 -11.81
C SER A 63 3.77 3.35 -12.97
N GLN A 64 4.35 4.53 -12.72
CA GLN A 64 4.80 5.43 -13.81
C GLN A 64 5.88 4.75 -14.66
N TRP A 65 6.85 4.11 -14.02
CA TRP A 65 7.89 3.37 -14.72
C TRP A 65 7.32 2.23 -15.57
N LEU A 66 6.34 1.49 -15.04
CA LEU A 66 5.65 0.42 -15.76
C LEU A 66 4.87 0.93 -16.99
N VAL A 67 4.11 2.02 -16.84
CA VAL A 67 3.31 2.59 -17.93
C VAL A 67 4.19 3.23 -19.00
N ASN A 68 5.37 3.73 -18.62
CA ASN A 68 6.39 4.18 -19.56
C ASN A 68 6.96 3.01 -20.39
N LEU A 69 7.11 1.81 -19.80
CA LEU A 69 7.53 0.61 -20.53
C LEU A 69 6.47 0.08 -21.51
N GLU A 70 5.18 0.33 -21.26
CA GLU A 70 4.08 -0.09 -22.14
C GLU A 70 4.01 0.72 -23.46
N ASN A 71 4.87 1.73 -23.65
CA ASN A 71 5.02 2.55 -24.86
C ASN A 71 3.67 3.02 -25.46
N HIS A 72 2.95 3.82 -24.69
CA HIS A 72 1.65 4.34 -25.09
C HIS A 72 1.76 5.37 -26.23
N ARG A 73 0.94 5.19 -27.28
CA ARG A 73 0.90 6.07 -28.46
C ARG A 73 0.42 7.50 -28.18
N THR A 74 -0.41 7.69 -27.14
CA THR A 74 -1.00 8.99 -26.80
C THR A 74 -0.94 9.27 -25.31
N PRO A 75 -0.77 10.55 -24.90
CA PRO A 75 -0.73 10.92 -23.49
C PRO A 75 -2.06 10.65 -22.76
N GLY A 76 -3.19 10.72 -23.47
CA GLY A 76 -4.50 10.38 -22.90
C GLY A 76 -4.63 8.89 -22.56
N GLN A 77 -4.14 8.00 -23.42
CA GLN A 77 -4.12 6.55 -23.15
C GLN A 77 -3.16 6.20 -22.02
N TRP A 78 -1.98 6.85 -22.00
CA TRP A 78 -1.00 6.70 -20.91
C TRP A 78 -1.62 7.05 -19.55
N ASN A 79 -2.28 8.21 -19.46
CA ASN A 79 -2.86 8.67 -18.19
C ASN A 79 -4.00 7.77 -17.73
N LYS A 80 -4.87 7.34 -18.65
CA LYS A 80 -5.98 6.43 -18.33
C LYS A 80 -5.48 5.08 -17.81
N ALA A 81 -4.47 4.49 -18.47
CA ALA A 81 -3.86 3.24 -18.04
C ALA A 81 -3.16 3.38 -16.68
N TRP A 82 -2.42 4.47 -16.47
CA TRP A 82 -1.76 4.75 -15.20
C TRP A 82 -2.75 4.92 -14.04
N VAL A 83 -3.78 5.75 -14.21
CA VAL A 83 -4.80 5.98 -13.19
C VAL A 83 -5.51 4.68 -12.81
N GLN A 84 -5.85 3.84 -13.79
CA GLN A 84 -6.52 2.55 -13.52
C GLN A 84 -5.65 1.61 -12.68
N LYS A 85 -4.36 1.47 -13.01
CA LYS A 85 -3.42 0.61 -12.27
C LYS A 85 -3.12 1.15 -10.87
N VAL A 86 -3.04 2.47 -10.73
CA VAL A 86 -2.79 3.14 -9.45
C VAL A 86 -4.01 3.07 -8.52
N PHE A 87 -5.22 3.23 -9.07
CA PHE A 87 -6.45 3.27 -8.30
C PHE A 87 -6.68 1.99 -7.49
N LEU A 88 -6.59 0.82 -8.12
CA LEU A 88 -6.85 -0.46 -7.45
C LEU A 88 -5.93 -0.69 -6.26
N VAL A 89 -4.60 -0.58 -6.46
CA VAL A 89 -3.63 -0.81 -5.39
C VAL A 89 -3.79 0.18 -4.25
N ARG A 90 -4.02 1.46 -4.57
CA ARG A 90 -4.28 2.48 -3.55
C ARG A 90 -5.56 2.24 -2.77
N PHE A 91 -6.62 1.83 -3.46
CA PHE A 91 -7.90 1.53 -2.83
C PHE A 91 -7.72 0.41 -1.80
N PHE A 92 -7.07 -0.69 -2.17
CA PHE A 92 -6.78 -1.77 -1.23
C PHE A 92 -5.83 -1.33 -0.11
N ASN A 93 -4.74 -0.64 -0.42
CA ASN A 93 -3.76 -0.20 0.57
C ASN A 93 -4.35 0.74 1.63
N ASN A 94 -5.28 1.62 1.23
CA ASN A 94 -5.96 2.51 2.16
C ASN A 94 -7.07 1.81 2.95
N LEU A 95 -7.82 0.90 2.32
CA LEU A 95 -8.97 0.26 2.95
C LEU A 95 -8.58 -0.92 3.87
N TYR A 96 -7.52 -1.65 3.53
CA TYR A 96 -7.13 -2.89 4.21
C TYR A 96 -6.88 -2.73 5.72
N PRO A 97 -6.18 -1.69 6.22
CA PRO A 97 -5.98 -1.52 7.65
C PRO A 97 -7.29 -1.35 8.42
N PHE A 98 -8.28 -0.67 7.84
CA PHE A 98 -9.60 -0.51 8.46
C PHE A 98 -10.36 -1.84 8.49
N LEU A 99 -10.28 -2.63 7.43
CA LEU A 99 -10.87 -3.97 7.39
C LEU A 99 -10.22 -4.90 8.41
N TYR A 100 -8.89 -4.86 8.53
CA TYR A 100 -8.12 -5.71 9.46
C TYR A 100 -8.38 -5.36 10.94
N ILE A 101 -8.67 -4.10 11.25
CA ILE A 101 -9.03 -3.68 12.62
C ILE A 101 -10.49 -4.00 12.93
N GLY A 102 -11.37 -3.93 11.93
CA GLY A 102 -12.82 -4.08 12.11
C GLY A 102 -13.34 -5.52 12.11
N PHE A 103 -12.62 -6.48 11.50
CA PHE A 103 -13.01 -7.88 11.36
C PHE A 103 -11.86 -8.81 11.77
#